data_AF-A0AAE0NXA7-F1
#
_entry.id   AF-A0AAE0NXA7-F1
#
_cell.length_a   1.000
_cell.length_b   1.000
_cell.length_c   1.000
_cell.angle_alpha   90.00
_cell.angle_beta   90.00
_cell.angle_gamma   90.00
#
_symmetry.space_group_name_H-M   'P 1'
#
loop_
_entity.id
_entity.type
_entity.pdbx_description
1 polymer ?
#
loop_
_entity_poly.entity_id
_entity_poly.type
_entity_poly.pdbx_seq_one_letter_code
_entity_poly.pdbx_strand_id
1 'polypeptide(L)'
;MYHSRTRSRKVSNTIGFTVTYRPPEIEMIGDPISRSADIWSLGCVLLEMVCWILGGPEELKRFSREREAGSNGMVVDGFFSVKPVPSGSVEFSVKASVTRFMDDLRSHPRCSQFIRDTLDIIQLEMLIMAANRVKSAALAEHLERMHQRVIDIANSDYIRQGRS
;
A
#
# COMPACT_ATOMS: atom_id res chain seq x y z
N MET A 1 -22.33 -30.51 -18.63
CA MET A 1 -23.22 -29.37 -18.30
C MET A 1 -22.85 -28.88 -16.91
N TYR A 2 -22.26 -27.69 -16.85
CA TYR A 2 -21.75 -27.01 -15.66
C TYR A 2 -22.85 -26.62 -14.69
N HIS A 3 -22.76 -26.99 -13.41
CA HIS A 3 -23.35 -26.26 -12.28
C HIS A 3 -22.41 -26.39 -11.06
N SER A 4 -21.41 -25.51 -10.96
CA SER A 4 -20.70 -25.25 -9.70
C SER A 4 -21.09 -23.86 -9.22
N ARG A 5 -22.24 -23.79 -8.54
CA ARG A 5 -22.65 -22.63 -7.75
C ARG A 5 -21.79 -22.56 -6.49
N THR A 6 -20.70 -21.82 -6.53
CA THR A 6 -20.02 -21.42 -5.29
C THR A 6 -20.75 -20.22 -4.70
N ARG A 7 -21.65 -20.48 -3.75
CA ARG A 7 -22.13 -19.47 -2.81
C ARG A 7 -21.29 -19.58 -1.53
N SER A 8 -20.55 -18.52 -1.21
CA SER A 8 -20.39 -18.10 0.18
C SER A 8 -20.41 -16.58 0.24
N ARG A 9 -21.64 -16.04 0.32
CA ARG A 9 -21.90 -14.68 0.77
C ARG A 9 -22.08 -14.76 2.29
N LYS A 10 -20.96 -14.90 3.00
CA LYS A 10 -20.89 -14.68 4.44
C LYS A 10 -19.88 -13.57 4.64
N VAL A 11 -20.38 -12.38 4.97
CA VAL A 11 -19.58 -11.36 5.65
C VAL A 11 -19.11 -12.04 6.94
N SER A 12 -17.87 -12.52 6.93
CA SER A 12 -17.30 -13.15 8.11
C SER A 12 -17.08 -12.05 9.14
N ASN A 13 -17.82 -12.08 10.24
CA ASN A 13 -17.66 -11.22 11.41
C ASN A 13 -16.35 -11.52 12.19
N THR A 14 -15.28 -11.92 11.50
CA THR A 14 -13.90 -12.06 12.01
C THR A 14 -13.08 -10.85 11.57
N ILE A 15 -13.66 -9.66 11.77
CA ILE A 15 -13.31 -8.41 11.09
C ILE A 15 -12.23 -7.69 11.89
N GLY A 16 -10.97 -8.01 11.62
CA GLY A 16 -9.83 -7.19 12.05
C GLY A 16 -8.80 -7.08 10.92
N PHE A 17 -8.40 -8.22 10.36
CA PHE A 17 -7.34 -8.26 9.34
C PHE A 17 -7.83 -8.05 7.89
N THR A 18 -9.13 -8.22 7.60
CA THR A 18 -9.66 -8.14 6.22
C THR A 18 -10.08 -6.73 5.79
N VAL A 19 -9.95 -5.72 6.67
CA VAL A 19 -10.30 -4.32 6.36
C VAL A 19 -9.06 -3.51 6.00
N THR A 20 -7.93 -3.80 6.63
CA THR A 20 -6.68 -3.04 6.50
C THR A 20 -6.20 -2.88 5.06
N TYR A 21 -6.14 -3.98 4.31
CA TYR A 21 -5.67 -3.98 2.92
C TYR A 21 -6.79 -3.75 1.90
N ARG A 22 -8.01 -3.49 2.37
CA ARG A 22 -9.15 -3.30 1.48
C ARG A 22 -8.92 -2.07 0.61
N PRO A 23 -9.11 -2.18 -0.71
CA PRO A 23 -8.94 -1.04 -1.59
C PRO A 23 -10.20 -0.17 -1.60
N PRO A 24 -10.07 1.12 -1.95
CA PRO A 24 -11.17 2.09 -1.88
C PRO A 24 -12.35 1.75 -2.80
N GLU A 25 -12.12 1.08 -3.93
CA GLU A 25 -13.19 0.74 -4.89
C GLU A 25 -14.30 -0.16 -4.33
N ILE A 26 -14.02 -0.93 -3.27
CA ILE A 26 -15.06 -1.72 -2.58
C ILE A 26 -16.10 -0.78 -1.96
N GLU A 27 -15.65 0.33 -1.38
CA GLU A 27 -16.53 1.33 -0.76
C GLU A 27 -17.07 2.32 -1.81
N MET A 28 -16.37 2.55 -2.93
CA MET A 28 -16.81 3.47 -3.99
C MET A 28 -17.87 2.88 -4.92
N ILE A 29 -17.71 1.61 -5.34
CA ILE A 29 -18.49 1.01 -6.44
C ILE A 29 -19.16 -0.30 -6.01
N GLY A 30 -18.76 -0.90 -4.88
CA GLY A 30 -19.35 -2.14 -4.37
C GLY A 30 -18.93 -3.40 -5.12
N ASP A 31 -17.91 -3.32 -5.99
CA ASP A 31 -17.33 -4.46 -6.70
C ASP A 31 -16.01 -4.89 -6.04
N PRO A 32 -15.99 -6.02 -5.32
CA PRO A 32 -14.86 -6.37 -4.47
C PRO A 32 -13.68 -7.01 -5.19
N ILE A 33 -13.79 -7.38 -6.48
CA ILE A 33 -12.81 -8.25 -7.13
C ILE A 33 -12.33 -7.62 -8.44
N SER A 34 -11.14 -7.04 -8.40
CA SER A 34 -10.44 -6.57 -9.60
C SER A 34 -8.93 -6.80 -9.48
N ARG A 35 -8.23 -6.87 -10.62
CA ARG A 35 -6.75 -6.90 -10.62
C ARG A 35 -6.15 -5.64 -9.99
N SER A 36 -6.86 -4.52 -10.06
CA SER A 36 -6.45 -3.27 -9.40
C SER A 36 -6.51 -3.39 -7.86
N ALA A 37 -7.48 -4.14 -7.34
CA ALA A 37 -7.60 -4.41 -5.90
C ALA A 37 -6.41 -5.19 -5.35
N ASP A 38 -5.93 -6.18 -6.11
CA ASP A 38 -4.74 -6.96 -5.75
C ASP A 38 -3.49 -6.06 -5.71
N ILE A 39 -3.35 -5.14 -6.67
CA ILE A 39 -2.22 -4.19 -6.72
C ILE A 39 -2.22 -3.25 -5.51
N TRP A 40 -3.38 -2.76 -5.08
CA TRP A 40 -3.46 -1.95 -3.86
C TRP A 40 -3.07 -2.75 -2.62
N SER A 41 -3.64 -3.94 -2.47
CA SER A 41 -3.35 -4.83 -1.33
C SER A 41 -1.86 -5.16 -1.26
N LEU A 42 -1.24 -5.43 -2.42
CA LEU A 42 0.20 -5.64 -2.51
C LEU A 42 0.99 -4.39 -2.13
N GLY A 43 0.56 -3.20 -2.56
CA GLY A 43 1.20 -1.93 -2.19
C GLY A 43 1.20 -1.69 -0.68
N CYS A 44 0.09 -2.02 -0.01
CA CYS A 44 0.01 -1.97 1.45
C CYS A 44 1.02 -2.91 2.13
N VAL A 45 1.08 -4.17 1.68
CA VAL A 45 1.99 -5.18 2.24
C VAL A 45 3.45 -4.80 1.98
N LEU A 46 3.79 -4.32 0.78
CA LEU A 46 5.14 -3.87 0.46
C LEU A 46 5.56 -2.68 1.32
N LEU A 47 4.65 -1.74 1.59
CA LEU A 47 4.96 -0.62 2.48
C LEU A 47 5.26 -1.10 3.90
N GLU A 48 4.49 -2.05 4.43
CA GLU A 48 4.76 -2.67 5.73
C GLU A 48 6.09 -3.43 5.76
N MET A 49 6.45 -4.10 4.66
CA MET A 49 7.78 -4.70 4.51
C MET A 49 8.90 -3.65 4.53
N VAL A 50 8.72 -2.50 3.87
CA VAL A 50 9.70 -1.41 3.91
C VAL A 50 9.86 -0.86 5.34
N CYS A 51 8.76 -0.67 6.08
CA CYS A 51 8.82 -0.29 7.50
C CYS A 51 9.67 -1.29 8.30
N TRP A 52 9.43 -2.58 8.09
CA TRP A 52 10.17 -3.63 8.79
C TRP A 52 11.66 -3.66 8.40
N ILE A 53 12.00 -3.47 7.12
CA ILE A 53 13.40 -3.40 6.67
C ILE A 53 14.13 -2.20 7.31
N LEU A 54 13.47 -1.05 7.37
CA LEU A 54 14.09 0.20 7.82
C LEU A 54 14.14 0.36 9.35
N GLY A 55 13.23 -0.23 10.12
CA GLY A 55 13.22 -0.08 11.58
C GLY A 55 12.64 -1.26 12.36
N GLY A 56 12.45 -2.40 11.70
CA GLY A 56 12.03 -3.64 12.34
C GLY A 56 10.60 -3.59 12.88
N PRO A 57 10.29 -4.45 13.88
CA PRO A 57 8.95 -4.55 14.46
C PRO A 57 8.43 -3.24 15.07
N GLU A 58 9.30 -2.40 15.62
CA GLU A 58 8.89 -1.15 16.26
C GLU A 58 8.45 -0.08 15.25
N GLU A 59 9.12 -0.01 14.11
CA GLU A 59 8.74 0.88 13.00
C GLU A 59 7.41 0.45 12.38
N LEU A 60 7.20 -0.86 12.19
CA LEU A 60 5.93 -1.40 11.72
C LEU A 60 4.79 -1.09 12.70
N LYS A 61 5.02 -1.23 14.01
CA LYS A 61 4.03 -0.83 15.04
C LYS A 61 3.77 0.68 15.02
N ARG A 62 4.80 1.50 14.83
CA ARG A 62 4.63 2.97 14.69
C ARG A 62 3.74 3.28 13.50
N PHE A 63 4.01 2.65 12.36
CA PHE A 63 3.20 2.80 11.16
C PHE A 63 1.73 2.43 11.39
N SER A 64 1.44 1.27 11.99
CA SER A 64 0.06 0.86 12.33
C SER A 64 -0.66 1.93 13.16
N ARG A 65 -0.02 2.38 14.25
CA ARG A 65 -0.60 3.41 15.14
C ARG A 65 -0.88 4.73 14.41
N GLU A 66 0.04 5.17 13.55
CA GLU A 66 -0.15 6.41 12.78
C GLU A 66 -1.21 6.27 11.67
N ARG A 67 -1.37 5.08 11.08
CA ARG A 67 -2.45 4.79 10.14
C ARG A 67 -3.81 4.77 10.83
N GLU A 68 -3.88 4.30 12.06
CA GLU A 68 -5.07 4.29 12.90
C GLU A 68 -5.43 5.70 13.43
N ALA A 69 -4.42 6.50 13.75
CA ALA A 69 -4.60 7.88 14.21
C ALA A 69 -5.04 8.80 13.05
N GLY A 70 -6.23 9.39 13.16
CA GLY A 70 -6.74 10.36 12.17
C GLY A 70 -8.06 9.97 11.51
N SER A 71 -8.61 8.81 11.85
CA SER A 71 -10.03 8.55 11.67
C SER A 71 -10.84 9.34 12.69
N ASN A 72 -11.62 10.34 12.26
CA ASN A 72 -12.52 11.14 13.11
C ASN A 72 -13.62 10.27 13.75
N GLY A 73 -13.27 9.42 14.72
CA GLY A 73 -14.17 8.54 15.46
C GLY A 73 -14.57 7.24 14.76
N MET A 74 -14.39 7.11 13.44
CA MET A 74 -14.57 5.83 12.72
C MET A 74 -13.22 5.13 12.56
N VAL A 75 -12.81 4.36 13.56
CA VAL A 75 -11.57 3.56 13.53
C VAL A 75 -11.67 2.54 12.39
N VAL A 76 -11.15 2.91 11.23
CA VAL A 76 -10.93 1.99 10.13
C VAL A 76 -9.43 1.93 9.94
N ASP A 77 -8.82 0.87 10.49
CA ASP A 77 -7.47 0.49 10.10
C ASP A 77 -7.48 0.22 8.59
N GLY A 78 -6.80 1.08 7.84
CA GLY A 78 -6.91 1.17 6.39
C GLY A 78 -5.99 2.25 5.84
N PHE A 79 -5.70 2.19 4.54
CA PHE A 79 -4.73 3.07 3.88
C PHE A 79 -5.36 4.29 3.21
N PHE A 80 -6.70 4.35 3.12
CA PHE A 80 -7.44 5.50 2.58
C PHE A 80 -8.39 6.09 3.62
N SER A 81 -8.82 7.31 3.37
CA SER A 81 -9.86 8.02 4.12
C SER A 81 -11.00 8.42 3.19
N VAL A 82 -12.20 8.45 3.76
CA VAL A 82 -13.41 8.95 3.09
C VAL A 82 -13.84 10.19 3.84
N LYS A 83 -14.01 11.31 3.13
CA LYS A 83 -14.45 12.57 3.72
C LYS A 83 -15.71 13.06 3.03
N PRO A 84 -16.75 13.46 3.77
CA PRO A 84 -17.89 14.14 3.17
C PRO A 84 -17.44 15.50 2.64
N VAL A 85 -17.94 15.87 1.46
CA VAL A 85 -17.72 17.21 0.87
C VAL A 85 -19.02 18.02 0.88
N PRO A 86 -18.96 19.37 0.88
CA PRO A 86 -20.15 20.23 0.99
C PRO A 86 -21.25 19.98 -0.04
N SER A 87 -20.91 19.40 -1.20
CA SER A 87 -21.84 19.01 -2.26
C SER A 87 -22.74 17.81 -1.89
N GLY A 88 -22.51 17.16 -0.75
CA GLY A 88 -23.21 15.93 -0.33
C GLY A 88 -22.63 14.63 -0.88
N SER A 89 -21.57 14.71 -1.71
CA SER A 89 -20.78 13.55 -2.12
C SER A 89 -19.71 13.20 -1.08
N VAL A 90 -19.00 12.09 -1.31
CA VAL A 90 -17.82 11.71 -0.54
C VAL A 90 -16.57 11.77 -1.42
N GLU A 91 -15.48 12.28 -0.85
CA GLU A 91 -14.15 12.27 -1.45
C GLU A 91 -13.33 11.14 -0.84
N PHE A 92 -12.64 10.39 -1.68
CA PHE A 92 -11.74 9.35 -1.25
C PHE A 92 -10.30 9.78 -1.52
N SER A 93 -9.43 9.61 -0.54
CA SER A 93 -8.01 9.92 -0.67
C SER A 93 -7.17 8.91 0.11
N VAL A 94 -5.92 8.70 -0.30
CA VAL A 94 -4.94 8.04 0.57
C VAL A 94 -4.82 8.84 1.87
N LYS A 95 -4.68 8.15 3.01
CA LYS A 95 -4.54 8.83 4.30
C LYS A 95 -3.28 9.68 4.30
N ALA A 96 -3.39 10.91 4.80
CA ALA A 96 -2.23 11.79 4.97
C ALA A 96 -1.16 11.17 5.87
N SER A 97 -1.53 10.35 6.86
CA SER A 97 -0.56 9.62 7.69
C SER A 97 0.24 8.59 6.89
N VAL A 98 -0.38 7.89 5.93
CA VAL A 98 0.34 6.96 5.04
C VAL A 98 1.36 7.70 4.18
N THR A 99 0.95 8.81 3.56
CA THR A 99 1.85 9.62 2.73
C THR A 99 3.01 10.20 3.54
N ARG A 100 2.73 10.81 4.70
CA ARG A 100 3.78 11.35 5.58
C ARG A 100 4.74 10.26 6.05
N PHE A 101 4.24 9.09 6.39
CA PHE A 101 5.11 8.00 6.83
C PHE A 101 6.05 7.52 5.72
N MET A 102 5.60 7.50 4.45
CA MET A 102 6.50 7.22 3.32
C MET A 102 7.61 8.27 3.20
N ASP A 103 7.31 9.55 3.45
CA ASP A 103 8.31 10.62 3.44
C ASP A 103 9.30 10.51 4.61
N ASP A 104 8.83 10.08 5.78
CA ASP A 104 9.70 9.75 6.92
C ASP A 104 10.63 8.57 6.59
N LEU A 105 10.11 7.52 5.94
CA LEU A 105 10.90 6.38 5.48
C LEU A 105 11.94 6.79 4.43
N ARG A 106 11.62 7.74 3.53
CA ARG A 106 12.60 8.33 2.59
C ARG A 106 13.69 9.12 3.31
N SER A 107 13.39 9.67 4.47
CA SER A 107 14.35 10.41 5.30
C SER A 107 15.13 9.52 6.26
N HIS A 108 14.78 8.23 6.33
CA HIS A 108 15.41 7.28 7.24
C HIS A 108 16.90 7.08 6.89
N PRO A 109 17.84 7.04 7.87
CA PRO A 109 19.27 6.89 7.59
C PRO A 109 19.63 5.64 6.78
N ARG A 110 18.87 4.56 6.98
CA ARG A 110 19.02 3.29 6.26
C ARG A 110 18.32 3.23 4.89
N CYS A 111 17.73 4.34 4.44
CA CYS A 111 17.00 4.40 3.17
C CYS A 111 17.98 4.44 1.99
N SER A 112 18.21 3.28 1.39
CA SER A 112 18.99 3.13 0.15
C SER A 112 18.17 3.59 -1.06
N GLN A 113 18.84 3.75 -2.21
CA GLN A 113 18.15 4.09 -3.45
C GLN A 113 17.13 3.01 -3.85
N PHE A 114 17.42 1.73 -3.61
CA PHE A 114 16.45 0.64 -3.79
C PHE A 114 15.16 0.85 -3.00
N ILE A 115 15.26 1.30 -1.74
CA ILE A 115 14.09 1.55 -0.90
C ILE A 115 13.33 2.78 -1.40
N ARG A 116 14.02 3.83 -1.85
CA ARG A 116 13.40 5.02 -2.47
C ARG A 116 12.59 4.64 -3.71
N ASP A 117 13.20 3.88 -4.63
CA ASP A 117 12.53 3.42 -5.86
C ASP A 117 11.33 2.52 -5.53
N THR A 118 11.44 1.68 -4.49
CA THR A 118 10.32 0.86 -4.00
C THR A 118 9.16 1.74 -3.48
N LEU A 119 9.48 2.76 -2.66
CA LEU A 119 8.49 3.70 -2.13
C LEU A 119 7.81 4.52 -3.23
N ASP A 120 8.53 4.87 -4.29
CA ASP A 120 7.99 5.61 -5.43
C ASP A 120 6.97 4.78 -6.21
N ILE A 121 7.26 3.50 -6.50
CA ILE A 121 6.29 2.58 -7.12
C ILE A 121 5.05 2.44 -6.23
N ILE A 122 5.25 2.23 -4.92
CA ILE A 122 4.14 2.10 -3.96
C ILE A 122 3.26 3.36 -4.01
N GLN A 123 3.84 4.54 -3.90
CA GLN A 123 3.09 5.79 -3.77
C GLN A 123 2.43 6.25 -5.08
N LEU A 124 3.13 6.10 -6.21
CA LEU A 124 2.71 6.70 -7.48
C LEU A 124 1.89 5.75 -8.35
N GLU A 125 2.02 4.44 -8.13
CA GLU A 125 1.46 3.44 -9.05
C GLU A 125 0.53 2.43 -8.37
N MET A 126 0.76 2.12 -7.09
CA MET A 126 0.01 1.09 -6.36
C MET A 126 -1.04 1.67 -5.41
N LEU A 127 -0.66 2.62 -4.55
CA LEU A 127 -1.53 3.28 -3.59
C LEU A 127 -2.11 4.58 -4.16
N ILE A 128 -2.78 4.46 -5.30
CA ILE A 128 -3.52 5.56 -5.93
C ILE A 128 -5.03 5.28 -5.95
N MET A 129 -5.82 6.36 -5.89
CA MET A 129 -7.27 6.30 -5.88
C MET A 129 -7.89 5.91 -7.22
N ALA A 130 -7.09 5.93 -8.29
CA ALA A 130 -7.55 5.64 -9.62
C ALA A 130 -7.68 4.13 -9.85
N ALA A 131 -8.72 3.71 -10.58
CA ALA A 131 -8.94 2.30 -10.92
C ALA A 131 -7.93 1.75 -11.95
N ASN A 132 -7.10 2.61 -12.54
CA ASN A 132 -6.07 2.28 -13.51
C ASN A 132 -4.66 2.23 -12.88
N ARG A 133 -4.54 1.62 -11.69
CA ARG A 133 -3.25 1.28 -11.08
C ARG A 133 -2.37 0.49 -12.06
N VAL A 134 -1.07 0.48 -11.78
CA VAL A 134 -0.11 -0.31 -12.57
C VAL A 134 -0.60 -1.75 -12.71
N LYS A 135 -0.52 -2.29 -13.94
CA LYS A 135 -0.88 -3.68 -14.20
C LYS A 135 0.21 -4.60 -13.68
N SER A 136 -0.18 -5.80 -13.26
CA SER A 136 0.76 -6.81 -12.73
C SER A 136 1.97 -7.07 -13.64
N ALA A 137 1.77 -7.13 -14.96
CA ALA A 137 2.86 -7.32 -15.92
C ALA A 137 3.86 -6.15 -15.89
N ALA A 138 3.39 -4.90 -15.95
CA ALA A 138 4.25 -3.73 -15.87
C ALA A 138 4.96 -3.65 -14.51
N LEU A 139 4.24 -3.94 -13.41
CA LEU A 139 4.84 -4.00 -12.07
C LEU A 139 5.96 -5.04 -11.99
N ALA A 140 5.76 -6.23 -12.58
CA ALA A 140 6.79 -7.26 -12.66
C ALA A 140 8.04 -6.74 -13.40
N GLU A 141 7.86 -6.05 -14.52
CA GLU A 141 8.98 -5.44 -15.24
C GLU A 141 9.71 -4.37 -14.40
N HIS A 142 9.00 -3.57 -13.60
CA HIS A 142 9.63 -2.62 -12.67
C HIS A 142 10.50 -3.36 -11.65
N LEU A 143 9.95 -4.41 -11.03
CA LEU A 143 10.67 -5.21 -10.05
C LEU A 143 11.86 -5.96 -10.65
N GLU A 144 11.74 -6.48 -11.87
CA GLU A 144 12.85 -7.11 -12.61
C GLU A 144 13.96 -6.11 -12.92
N ARG A 145 13.63 -4.90 -13.37
CA ARG A 145 14.62 -3.83 -13.59
C ARG A 145 15.35 -3.47 -12.30
N MET A 146 14.62 -3.36 -11.18
CA MET A 146 15.23 -3.12 -9.87
C MET A 146 16.11 -4.28 -9.44
N HIS A 147 15.66 -5.53 -9.60
CA HIS A 147 16.44 -6.71 -9.28
C HIS A 147 17.74 -6.77 -10.08
N GLN A 148 17.68 -6.48 -11.39
CA GLN A 148 18.86 -6.44 -12.24
C GLN A 148 19.91 -5.43 -11.74
N ARG A 149 19.46 -4.28 -11.22
CA ARG A 149 20.34 -3.27 -10.60
C ARG A 149 20.92 -3.74 -9.26
N VAL A 150 20.22 -4.58 -8.51
CA VAL A 150 20.73 -5.15 -7.25
C VAL A 150 21.88 -6.14 -7.52
N ILE A 151 21.73 -6.99 -8.55
CA ILE A 151 22.71 -8.05 -8.83
C ILE A 151 23.92 -7.57 -9.63
N ASP A 152 23.82 -6.39 -10.26
CA ASP A 152 24.94 -5.78 -10.96
C ASP A 152 25.97 -5.25 -9.95
N ILE A 153 27.15 -5.86 -9.93
CA ILE A 153 28.26 -5.54 -9.02
C ILE A 153 28.71 -4.07 -9.19
N ALA A 154 28.53 -3.48 -10.38
CA ALA A 154 28.80 -2.06 -10.60
C ALA A 154 27.86 -1.12 -9.82
N ASN A 155 26.68 -1.61 -9.42
CA ASN A 155 25.64 -0.88 -8.69
C ASN A 155 25.64 -1.19 -7.19
N SER A 156 26.81 -1.50 -6.61
CA SER A 156 26.91 -1.83 -5.18
C SER A 156 26.34 -0.75 -4.25
N ASP A 157 26.24 0.50 -4.70
CA ASP A 157 25.65 1.61 -3.95
C ASP A 157 24.12 1.65 -3.97
N TYR A 158 23.46 0.95 -4.89
CA TYR A 158 21.99 0.95 -5.04
C TYR A 158 21.26 0.39 -3.81
N ILE A 159 21.85 -0.63 -3.18
CA ILE A 159 21.34 -1.23 -1.94
C ILE A 159 22.04 -0.72 -0.68
N ARG A 160 23.15 0.03 -0.81
CA ARG A 160 23.86 0.58 0.34
C ARG A 160 23.06 1.71 0.96
N GLN A 161 23.11 1.75 2.28
CA GLN A 161 22.47 2.78 3.08
C GLN A 161 23.19 4.11 2.84
N GLY A 162 22.46 5.23 2.86
CA GLY A 162 23.07 6.55 2.79
C GLY A 162 24.11 6.69 3.89
N ARG A 163 25.33 7.10 3.53
CA ARG A 163 26.35 7.42 4.52
C ARG A 163 25.84 8.63 5.32
N SER A 164 25.52 8.42 6.59
CA SER A 164 25.31 9.50 7.57
C SER A 164 26.57 10.32 7.74
#